data_AF-A0A3D0T4R1-F1
#
_entry.id   AF-A0A3D0T4R1-F1
#
_cell.length_a   1.000
_cell.length_b   1.000
_cell.length_c   1.000
_cell.angle_alpha   90.00
_cell.angle_beta   90.00
_cell.angle_gamma   90.00
#
_symmetry.space_group_name_H-M   'P 1'
#
loop_
_entity.id
_entity.type
_entity.pdbx_description
1 polymer ?
#
loop_
_entity_poly.entity_id
_entity_poly.type
_entity_poly.pdbx_seq_one_letter_code
_entity_poly.pdbx_strand_id
1 'polypeptide(L)'
;NFSVFREGDAMAEGLKQLKEIRERLKTARLDDKSADFNTQRIECLELDNLMETAYSTAVAANFRTESRGAHSRFDYPDRDDENWLCHSVYNPATEAMVKRDVNMAPKLREAFPPKVRSY
;
A
#
# COMPACT_ATOMS: atom_id res chain seq x y z
N ASN A 1 -0.66 -10.61 -7.48
CA ASN A 1 -0.08 -10.29 -6.15
C ASN A 1 -0.96 -9.31 -5.36
N PHE A 2 -1.33 -8.11 -5.88
CA PHE A 2 -2.05 -7.08 -5.10
C PHE A 2 -3.39 -6.61 -5.71
N SER A 3 -4.15 -7.52 -6.33
CA SER A 3 -5.44 -7.20 -6.96
C SER A 3 -6.62 -7.24 -5.95
N VAL A 4 -7.83 -7.53 -6.44
CA VAL A 4 -9.07 -7.69 -5.66
C VAL A 4 -8.90 -8.72 -4.54
N PHE A 5 -8.43 -9.92 -4.89
CA PHE A 5 -8.13 -10.98 -3.94
C PHE A 5 -6.62 -11.16 -3.77
N ARG A 6 -6.22 -11.45 -2.54
CA ARG A 6 -4.82 -11.50 -2.12
C ARG A 6 -4.59 -12.73 -1.24
N GLU A 7 -3.34 -13.15 -1.17
CA GLU A 7 -2.90 -14.28 -0.35
C GLU A 7 -1.45 -14.00 0.09
N GLY A 8 -1.09 -14.41 1.30
CA GLY A 8 0.20 -14.11 1.92
C GLY A 8 1.39 -14.47 1.03
N ASP A 9 1.44 -15.71 0.52
CA ASP A 9 2.56 -16.19 -0.28
C ASP A 9 2.74 -15.39 -1.57
N ALA A 10 1.65 -15.14 -2.30
CA ALA A 10 1.68 -14.35 -3.53
C ALA A 10 2.06 -12.88 -3.28
N MET A 11 1.63 -12.30 -2.15
CA MET A 11 2.01 -10.94 -1.76
C MET A 11 3.47 -10.83 -1.32
N ALA A 12 4.00 -11.84 -0.62
CA ALA A 12 5.39 -11.89 -0.21
C ALA A 12 6.32 -11.98 -1.43
N GLU A 13 5.98 -12.84 -2.39
CA GLU A 13 6.71 -12.94 -3.66
C GLU A 13 6.62 -11.64 -4.47
N GLY A 14 5.44 -11.02 -4.55
CA GLY A 14 5.29 -9.73 -5.22
C GLY A 14 6.13 -8.61 -4.59
N LEU A 15 6.26 -8.59 -3.26
CA LEU A 15 7.12 -7.63 -2.57
C LEU A 15 8.60 -7.88 -2.87
N LYS A 16 9.03 -9.14 -2.93
CA LYS A 16 10.40 -9.50 -3.33
C LYS A 16 10.72 -9.01 -4.75
N GLN A 17 9.81 -9.26 -5.70
CA GLN A 17 9.95 -8.79 -7.07
C GLN A 17 10.04 -7.25 -7.15
N LEU A 18 9.22 -6.52 -6.38
CA LEU A 18 9.30 -5.07 -6.32
C LEU A 18 10.64 -4.56 -5.79
N LYS A 19 11.26 -5.24 -4.81
CA LYS A 19 12.62 -4.89 -4.34
C LYS A 19 13.63 -5.00 -5.47
N GLU A 20 13.59 -6.08 -6.26
CA GLU A 20 14.49 -6.28 -7.40
C GLU A 20 14.27 -5.21 -8.50
N ILE A 21 13.02 -4.87 -8.81
CA ILE A 21 12.68 -3.83 -9.80
C ILE A 21 13.12 -2.44 -9.29
N ARG A 22 12.96 -2.15 -8.00
CA ARG A 22 13.39 -0.89 -7.38
C ARG A 22 14.90 -0.71 -7.47
N GLU A 23 15.70 -1.76 -7.27
CA GLU A 23 17.15 -1.70 -7.48
C GLU A 23 17.51 -1.43 -8.95
N ARG A 24 16.80 -2.06 -9.90
CA ARG A 24 17.01 -1.81 -11.35
C ARG A 24 16.69 -0.35 -11.72
N LEU A 25 15.68 0.24 -11.08
CA LEU A 25 15.26 1.63 -11.33
C LEU A 25 16.34 2.64 -10.94
N LYS A 26 17.14 2.37 -9.89
CA LYS A 26 18.25 3.26 -9.46
C LYS A 26 19.29 3.51 -10.54
N THR A 27 19.42 2.61 -11.51
CA THR A 27 20.35 2.72 -12.65
C THR A 27 19.61 2.85 -13.98
N ALA A 28 18.34 3.25 -13.97
CA ALA A 28 17.59 3.49 -15.19
C ALA A 28 18.19 4.67 -15.98
N ARG A 29 18.05 4.62 -17.30
CA ARG A 29 18.58 5.64 -18.21
C ARG A 29 17.45 6.50 -18.76
N LEU A 30 17.73 7.78 -18.91
CA LEU A 30 16.94 8.71 -19.71
C LEU A 30 17.55 8.76 -21.11
N ASP A 31 16.84 8.35 -22.16
CA ASP A 31 17.42 8.31 -23.52
C ASP A 31 17.37 9.69 -24.20
N ASP A 32 16.23 10.38 -24.18
CA ASP A 32 16.12 11.75 -24.70
C ASP A 32 16.81 12.76 -23.77
N LYS A 33 17.83 13.45 -24.29
CA LYS A 33 18.59 14.50 -23.59
C LYS A 33 18.19 15.92 -23.98
N SER A 34 17.18 16.08 -24.83
CA SER A 34 16.67 17.39 -25.27
C SER A 34 16.19 18.24 -24.08
N ALA A 35 16.23 19.56 -24.24
CA ALA A 35 15.75 20.49 -23.22
C ALA A 35 14.29 20.89 -23.46
N ASP A 36 13.90 21.06 -24.73
CA ASP A 36 12.60 21.58 -25.11
C ASP A 36 11.54 20.47 -25.10
N PHE A 37 10.54 20.61 -24.24
CA PHE A 37 9.37 19.72 -24.16
C PHE A 37 9.71 18.22 -24.11
N ASN A 38 10.77 17.86 -23.36
CA ASN A 38 11.20 16.48 -23.20
C ASN A 38 10.24 15.70 -22.28
N THR A 39 9.23 15.04 -22.85
CA THR A 39 8.24 14.25 -22.11
C THR A 39 8.82 12.98 -21.52
N GLN A 40 9.85 12.38 -22.14
CA GLN A 40 10.51 11.20 -21.60
C GLN A 40 11.13 11.48 -20.23
N ARG A 41 11.70 12.67 -20.03
CA ARG A 41 12.21 13.09 -18.72
C ARG A 41 11.11 13.13 -17.67
N ILE A 42 9.92 13.61 -18.02
CA ILE A 42 8.77 13.67 -17.11
C ILE A 42 8.31 12.26 -16.75
N GLU A 43 8.12 11.40 -17.74
CA GLU A 43 7.70 10.01 -17.53
C GLU A 43 8.72 9.20 -16.70
N CYS A 44 10.03 9.46 -16.86
CA CYS A 44 11.04 8.86 -16.00
C CYS A 44 10.92 9.32 -14.53
N LEU A 45 10.61 10.59 -14.27
CA LEU A 45 10.37 11.09 -12.91
C LEU A 45 9.05 10.55 -12.34
N GLU A 46 8.04 10.36 -13.17
CA GLU A 46 6.79 9.70 -12.79
C GLU A 46 7.02 8.24 -12.41
N LEU A 47 7.92 7.54 -13.10
CA LEU A 47 8.28 6.15 -12.81
C LEU A 47 8.85 5.99 -11.38
N ASP A 48 9.62 6.95 -10.89
CA ASP A 48 10.12 6.96 -9.50
C ASP A 48 8.95 6.99 -8.51
N ASN A 49 7.94 7.85 -8.77
CA ASN A 49 6.75 7.95 -7.93
C ASN A 49 5.88 6.69 -8.00
N LEU A 50 5.77 6.07 -9.18
CA LEU A 50 5.07 4.80 -9.35
C LEU A 50 5.72 3.69 -8.52
N MET A 51 7.06 3.64 -8.50
CA MET A 51 7.79 2.65 -7.72
C MET A 51 7.56 2.81 -6.21
N GLU A 52 7.69 4.03 -5.67
CA GLU A 52 7.45 4.28 -4.24
C GLU A 52 6.00 4.00 -3.82
N THR A 53 5.04 4.33 -4.68
CA THR A 53 3.62 4.02 -4.46
C THR A 53 3.37 2.51 -4.46
N ALA A 54 3.93 1.78 -5.44
CA ALA A 54 3.78 0.34 -5.56
C ALA A 54 4.42 -0.39 -4.36
N TYR A 55 5.62 0.02 -3.97
CA TYR A 55 6.36 -0.59 -2.87
C TYR A 55 5.67 -0.37 -1.52
N SER A 56 5.30 0.88 -1.19
CA SER A 56 4.58 1.18 0.06
C SER A 56 3.22 0.46 0.12
N THR A 57 2.51 0.35 -1.00
CA THR A 57 1.25 -0.43 -1.09
C THR A 57 1.49 -1.91 -0.81
N ALA A 58 2.53 -2.50 -1.39
CA ALA A 58 2.87 -3.91 -1.20
C ALA A 58 3.26 -4.22 0.25
N VAL A 59 4.07 -3.35 0.87
CA VAL A 59 4.46 -3.47 2.29
C VAL A 59 3.23 -3.38 3.19
N ALA A 60 2.35 -2.39 2.96
CA ALA A 60 1.14 -2.20 3.75
C ALA A 60 0.14 -3.37 3.61
N ALA A 61 0.02 -3.96 2.40
CA ALA A 61 -0.85 -5.09 2.14
C ALA A 61 -0.36 -6.38 2.82
N ASN A 62 0.96 -6.61 2.84
CA ASN A 62 1.54 -7.74 3.59
C ASN A 62 1.36 -7.56 5.11
N PHE A 63 1.49 -6.34 5.60
CA PHE A 63 1.38 -6.01 7.03
C PHE A 63 -0.02 -6.24 7.59
N ARG A 64 -1.09 -5.84 6.88
CA ARG A 64 -2.47 -6.02 7.36
C ARG A 64 -2.92 -7.47 7.19
N THR A 65 -3.08 -8.18 8.30
CA THR A 65 -3.50 -9.59 8.33
C THR A 65 -4.97 -9.71 8.77
N GLU A 66 -5.86 -9.09 8.00
CA GLU A 66 -7.32 -9.19 8.09
C GLU A 66 -7.94 -8.95 6.71
N SER A 67 -9.27 -9.05 6.59
CA SER A 67 -10.01 -8.58 5.42
C SER A 67 -10.98 -7.45 5.80
N ARG A 68 -10.80 -6.28 5.19
CA ARG A 68 -11.64 -5.08 5.44
C ARG A 68 -11.81 -4.25 4.17
N GLY A 69 -13.06 -4.09 3.74
CA GLY A 69 -13.39 -3.27 2.57
C GLY A 69 -12.78 -3.85 1.30
N ALA A 70 -11.93 -3.06 0.61
CA ALA A 70 -11.26 -3.48 -0.63
C ALA A 70 -9.99 -4.32 -0.41
N HIS A 71 -9.54 -4.48 0.84
CA HIS A 71 -8.45 -5.38 1.18
C HIS A 71 -9.04 -6.73 1.58
N SER A 72 -8.89 -7.75 0.73
CA SER A 72 -9.42 -9.09 0.93
C SER A 72 -8.31 -10.14 0.77
N ARG A 73 -8.15 -10.97 1.80
CA ARG A 73 -7.10 -11.97 1.94
C ARG A 73 -7.70 -13.36 2.17
N PHE A 74 -7.27 -14.37 1.43
CA PHE A 74 -7.72 -15.75 1.65
C PHE A 74 -7.20 -16.36 2.95
N ASP A 75 -5.97 -16.01 3.33
CA ASP A 75 -5.29 -16.45 4.55
C ASP A 75 -5.77 -15.73 5.81
N TYR A 76 -6.47 -14.60 5.66
CA TYR A 76 -7.14 -13.85 6.73
C TYR A 76 -8.51 -13.33 6.24
N PRO A 77 -9.51 -14.21 6.08
CA PRO A 77 -10.76 -13.89 5.38
C PRO A 77 -11.70 -12.98 6.18
N ASP A 78 -11.54 -12.95 7.51
CA ASP A 78 -12.42 -12.23 8.41
C ASP A 78 -11.93 -10.82 8.73
N ARG A 79 -12.87 -9.96 9.10
CA ARG A 79 -12.60 -8.62 9.62
C ARG A 79 -12.23 -8.70 11.09
N ASP A 80 -11.12 -8.10 11.49
CA ASP A 80 -10.61 -8.16 12.86
C ASP A 80 -10.62 -6.76 13.49
N ASP A 81 -11.69 -6.46 14.24
CA ASP A 81 -11.81 -5.16 14.91
C ASP A 81 -10.95 -5.07 16.19
N GLU A 82 -10.48 -6.18 16.75
CA GLU A 82 -9.65 -6.17 17.96
C GLU A 82 -8.22 -5.72 17.63
N ASN A 83 -7.64 -6.25 16.56
CA ASN A 83 -6.26 -5.95 16.19
C ASN A 83 -6.15 -4.89 15.08
N TRP A 84 -7.18 -4.71 14.25
CA TRP A 84 -7.04 -3.97 12.98
C TRP A 84 -8.07 -2.86 12.74
N LEU A 85 -8.81 -2.45 13.78
CA LEU A 85 -9.60 -1.22 13.77
C LEU A 85 -8.72 0.03 13.91
N CYS A 86 -7.79 0.19 12.95
CA CYS A 86 -6.77 1.22 12.94
C CYS A 86 -6.35 1.55 11.49
N HIS A 87 -5.64 2.65 11.31
CA HIS A 87 -4.93 2.95 10.07
C HIS A 87 -3.60 2.18 10.02
N SER A 88 -3.23 1.70 8.83
CA SER A 88 -1.86 1.25 8.55
C SER A 88 -1.08 2.44 8.00
N VAL A 89 0.10 2.72 8.55
CA VAL A 89 0.93 3.86 8.16
C VAL A 89 2.32 3.37 7.81
N TYR A 90 2.80 3.70 6.61
CA TYR A 90 4.15 3.41 6.16
C TYR A 90 5.09 4.57 6.53
N ASN A 91 6.22 4.28 7.16
CA ASN A 91 7.27 5.26 7.43
C ASN A 91 8.36 5.17 6.35
N PRO A 92 8.54 6.19 5.49
CA PRO A 92 9.53 6.13 4.41
C PRO A 92 10.98 6.15 4.90
N ALA A 93 11.26 6.66 6.11
CA ALA A 93 12.63 6.71 6.63
C ALA A 93 13.15 5.35 7.10
N THR A 94 12.24 4.48 7.57
CA THR A 94 12.60 3.15 8.10
C THR A 94 12.02 2.01 7.26
N GLU A 95 11.21 2.33 6.26
CA GLU A 95 10.40 1.40 5.45
C GLU A 95 9.50 0.47 6.28
N ALA A 96 9.18 0.87 7.51
CA ALA A 96 8.43 0.05 8.46
C ALA A 96 6.96 0.49 8.51
N MET A 97 6.09 -0.45 8.88
CA MET A 97 4.68 -0.19 9.11
C MET A 97 4.40 0.06 10.59
N VAL A 98 3.52 1.02 10.87
CA VAL A 98 2.96 1.28 12.19
C VAL A 98 1.44 1.38 12.12
N LYS A 99 0.80 1.22 13.27
CA LYS A 99 -0.65 1.44 13.43
C LYS A 99 -0.90 2.84 13.98
N ARG A 100 -2.00 3.45 13.56
CA ARG A 100 -2.48 4.74 14.11
C ARG A 100 -3.98 4.65 14.35
N ASP A 101 -4.44 5.23 15.45
CA ASP A 101 -5.83 5.13 15.87
C ASP A 101 -6.80 5.78 14.87
N VAL A 102 -7.96 5.15 14.72
CA VAL A 102 -9.11 5.73 14.04
C VAL A 102 -9.86 6.61 15.03
N ASN A 103 -10.17 7.84 14.65
CA ASN A 103 -10.98 8.71 15.50
C ASN A 103 -12.45 8.24 15.50
N MET A 104 -12.98 7.94 16.69
CA MET A 104 -14.39 7.62 16.92
C MET A 104 -15.01 8.60 17.94
N ALA A 105 -14.64 9.88 17.88
CA ALA A 105 -15.12 10.91 18.81
C ALA A 105 -15.74 12.12 18.07
N PRO A 106 -16.87 11.92 17.35
CA PRO A 106 -17.63 13.02 16.78
C PRO A 106 -18.09 14.01 17.86
N LYS A 107 -18.28 15.28 17.47
CA LYS A 107 -18.61 16.37 18.41
C LYS A 107 -20.10 16.64 18.59
N LEU A 108 -20.89 16.40 17.56
CA LEU A 108 -22.29 16.82 17.50
C LEU A 108 -23.28 15.68 17.75
N ARG A 109 -22.77 14.46 17.94
CA ARG A 109 -23.55 13.23 18.10
C ARG A 109 -22.63 12.12 18.57
N GLU A 110 -23.22 11.01 19.00
CA GLU A 110 -22.47 9.80 19.34
C GLU A 110 -21.81 9.16 18.11
N ALA A 111 -20.71 8.45 18.37
CA ALA A 111 -20.04 7.63 17.38
C ALA A 111 -20.91 6.43 16.97
N PHE A 112 -20.68 5.95 15.76
CA PHE A 112 -21.28 4.70 15.32
C PHE A 112 -20.38 3.54 15.76
N PRO A 113 -20.90 2.59 16.56
CA PRO A 113 -20.10 1.44 16.97
C PRO A 113 -19.80 0.54 15.76
N PRO A 114 -18.62 -0.09 15.70
CA PRO A 114 -18.34 -1.14 14.72
C PRO A 114 -19.36 -2.27 14.84
N LYS A 115 -19.89 -2.70 13.70
CA LYS A 115 -20.81 -3.85 13.60
C LYS A 115 -20.55 -4.60 12.30
N VAL A 116 -21.06 -5.83 12.21
CA VAL A 116 -21.05 -6.60 10.96
C VAL A 116 -21.65 -5.76 9.82
N ARG A 117 -20.96 -5.73 8.67
CA ARG A 117 -21.34 -4.95 7.50
C ARG A 117 -21.94 -5.88 6.44
N SER A 118 -23.25 -5.80 6.26
CA SER A 118 -24.02 -6.41 5.17
C SER A 118 -24.80 -5.33 4.41
N TYR A 119 -25.08 -5.56 3.12
CA TYR A 119 -25.81 -4.63 2.25
C TYR A 119 -27.18 -5.18 1.89
#